data_AF-A0A938I7Y7-F1
#
_entry.id   AF-A0A938I7Y7-F1
#
_cell.length_a   1.000
_cell.length_b   1.000
_cell.length_c   1.000
_cell.angle_alpha   90.00
_cell.angle_beta   90.00
_cell.angle_gamma   90.00
#
_symmetry.space_group_name_H-M   'P 1'
#
loop_
_entity.id
_entity.type
_entity.pdbx_description
1 polymer ?
#
loop_
_entity_poly.entity_id
_entity_poly.type
_entity_poly.pdbx_seq_one_letter_code
_entity_poly.pdbx_strand_id
1 'polypeptide(L)' 'MKIKDLRGQRDSELEFELDRLQKALFDARFKSATETAAQPGRIRENRRQIARIRTLLQERKTHIRGAQSR' A
#
# COMPACT_ATOMS: atom_id res chain seq x y z
N MET A 1 8.28 1.43 -3.76
CA MET A 1 7.42 1.61 -4.96
C MET A 1 7.19 3.09 -5.29
N LYS A 2 7.33 3.51 -6.56
CA LYS A 2 7.08 4.90 -7.00
C LYS A 2 5.59 5.09 -7.32
N ILE A 3 5.06 6.30 -7.07
CA ILE A 3 3.64 6.63 -7.31
C ILE A 3 3.25 6.54 -8.79
N LYS A 4 4.20 6.75 -9.71
CA LYS A 4 3.97 6.65 -11.15
C LYS A 4 3.56 5.23 -11.55
N ASP A 5 4.18 4.21 -10.96
CA ASP A 5 3.91 2.80 -11.26
C ASP A 5 2.51 2.40 -10.77
N LEU A 6 2.11 2.88 -9.58
CA LEU A 6 0.78 2.65 -9.00
C LEU A 6 -0.34 3.26 -9.84
N ARG A 7 -0.10 4.42 -10.47
CA ARG A 7 -1.12 5.08 -11.32
C ARG A 7 -1.43 4.30 -12.60
N GLY A 8 -0.50 3.49 -13.09
CA GLY A 8 -0.67 2.66 -14.29
C GLY A 8 -1.45 1.37 -14.08
N GLN A 9 -1.63 0.94 -12.82
CA GLN A 9 -2.32 -0.30 -12.46
C GLN A 9 -3.84 -0.14 -12.46
N ARG A 10 -4.56 -1.25 -12.69
CA ARG A 10 -6.03 -1.31 -12.59
C ARG A 10 -6.48 -1.26 -11.12
N ASP A 11 -7.74 -0.88 -10.89
CA ASP A 11 -8.29 -0.83 -9.52
C ASP A 11 -8.20 -2.18 -8.81
N SER A 12 -8.50 -3.27 -9.50
CA SER A 12 -8.40 -4.63 -8.95
C SER A 12 -6.97 -5.05 -8.59
N GLU A 13 -5.97 -4.60 -9.35
CA GLU A 13 -4.56 -4.86 -9.08
C GLU A 13 -4.07 -4.08 -7.86
N LEU A 14 -4.57 -2.84 -7.69
CA LEU A 14 -4.29 -2.02 -6.53
C LEU A 14 -4.92 -2.59 -5.26
N GLU A 15 -6.14 -3.12 -5.35
CA GLU A 15 -6.81 -3.82 -4.23
C GLU A 15 -6.08 -5.11 -3.86
N PHE A 16 -5.64 -5.89 -4.84
CA PHE A 16 -4.83 -7.09 -4.60
C PHE A 16 -3.52 -6.75 -3.88
N GLU A 17 -2.78 -5.75 -4.34
CA GLU A 17 -1.54 -5.35 -3.67
C GLU A 17 -1.77 -4.68 -2.32
N LEU A 18 -2.92 -4.04 -2.13
CA LEU A 18 -3.32 -3.53 -0.82
C LEU A 18 -3.46 -4.69 0.20
N ASP A 19 -4.12 -5.78 -0.18
CA ASP A 19 -4.29 -6.95 0.69
C ASP A 19 -2.96 -7.62 1.01
N ARG A 20 -2.11 -7.80 -0.01
CA ARG A 20 -0.76 -8.36 0.14
C ARG A 20 0.10 -7.54 1.11
N LEU A 21 0.09 -6.20 0.97
CA LEU A 21 0.85 -5.32 1.85
C LEU A 21 0.31 -5.30 3.28
N GLN A 22 -1.00 -5.49 3.48
CA GLN A 22 -1.59 -5.60 4.82
C GLN A 22 -1.14 -6.88 5.52
N LYS A 23 -1.13 -8.02 4.81
CA LYS A 23 -0.57 -9.28 5.33
C LYS A 23 0.90 -9.15 5.68
N ALA A 24 1.71 -8.58 4.78
CA ALA A 24 3.13 -8.33 5.03
C ALA A 24 3.37 -7.38 6.21
N LEU A 25 2.51 -6.38 6.44
CA LEU A 25 2.57 -5.50 7.60
C LEU A 25 2.23 -6.24 8.90
N PHE A 26 1.23 -7.14 8.87
CA PHE A 26 0.89 -7.99 10.01
C PHE A 26 2.07 -8.88 10.40
N ASP A 27 2.66 -9.59 9.43
CA ASP A 27 3.82 -10.46 9.66
C ASP A 27 5.02 -9.66 10.18
N ALA A 28 5.27 -8.47 9.63
CA ALA A 28 6.35 -7.61 10.07
C ALA A 28 6.15 -7.10 11.51
N ARG A 29 4.90 -6.85 11.92
CA ARG A 29 4.58 -6.48 13.31
C ARG A 29 4.71 -7.67 14.25
N PHE A 30 4.26 -8.84 13.82
CA PHE A 30 4.38 -10.08 14.58
C PHE A 30 5.85 -10.39 14.86
N LYS A 31 6.68 -10.40 13.81
CA LYS A 31 8.14 -10.58 13.92
C LYS A 31 8.80 -9.48 14.75
N SER A 32 8.33 -8.24 14.65
CA SER A 32 8.86 -7.15 15.45
C SER A 32 8.57 -7.28 16.95
N ALA A 33 7.54 -8.03 17.33
CA ALA A 33 7.22 -8.29 18.73
C ALA A 33 8.00 -9.50 19.27
N THR A 34 8.33 -10.48 18.42
CA THR A 34 8.99 -11.73 18.81
C THR A 34 10.51 -11.72 18.63
N GLU A 35 11.05 -10.99 17.66
CA GLU A 35 12.48 -10.96 17.31
C GLU A 35 13.09 -9.58 17.57
N THR A 36 14.21 -9.53 18.30
CA THR A 36 14.96 -8.29 18.60
C THR A 36 15.62 -7.69 17.36
N ALA A 37 15.80 -8.48 16.29
CA ALA A 37 16.34 -8.05 14.99
C ALA A 37 15.27 -7.50 14.03
N ALA A 38 14.16 -6.99 14.58
CA ALA A 38 13.09 -6.39 13.81
C ALA A 38 13.62 -5.30 12.85
N GLN A 39 13.07 -5.25 11.64
CA GLN A 39 13.36 -4.19 10.67
C GLN A 39 12.26 -3.11 10.72
N PRO A 40 12.31 -2.13 11.66
CA PRO A 40 11.29 -1.07 11.77
C PRO A 40 11.15 -0.24 10.49
N GLY A 41 12.20 -0.18 9.68
CA GLY A 41 12.18 0.43 8.34
C GLY A 41 11.12 -0.18 7.42
N ARG A 42 10.96 -1.52 7.43
CA ARG A 42 9.97 -2.22 6.60
C ARG A 42 8.54 -1.92 7.04
N ILE A 43 8.29 -1.82 8.34
CA ILE A 43 6.97 -1.42 8.87
C ILE A 43 6.59 -0.02 8.36
N ARG A 44 7.52 0.93 8.44
CA ARG A 44 7.30 2.30 7.96
C ARG A 44 7.09 2.34 6.44
N GLU A 45 7.84 1.56 5.68
CA GLU A 45 7.68 1.48 4.23
C GLU A 45 6.32 0.89 3.85
N ASN A 46 5.94 -0.26 4.41
CA ASN A 46 4.66 -0.90 4.14
C ASN A 46 3.48 0.03 4.48
N ARG A 47 3.53 0.74 5.62
CA ARG A 47 2.53 1.75 5.97
C ARG A 47 2.40 2.86 4.93
N ARG A 48 3.52 3.36 4.41
CA ARG A 48 3.54 4.40 3.36
C ARG A 48 2.99 3.88 2.04
N GLN A 49 3.30 2.64 1.67
CA GLN A 49 2.80 2.03 0.45
C GLN A 49 1.28 1.82 0.52
N ILE A 50 0.77 1.28 1.64
CA ILE A 50 -0.67 1.15 1.92
C ILE A 50 -1.39 2.51 1.81
N ALA A 51 -0.82 3.56 2.44
CA ALA A 51 -1.41 4.89 2.38
C ALA A 51 -1.50 5.42 0.94
N ARG A 52 -0.44 5.26 0.15
CA ARG A 52 -0.43 5.69 -1.27
C ARG A 52 -1.49 4.99 -2.11
N ILE A 53 -1.65 3.67 -1.93
CA ILE A 53 -2.67 2.90 -2.66
C ILE A 53 -4.07 3.35 -2.28
N ARG A 54 -4.36 3.47 -0.97
CA ARG A 54 -5.67 3.94 -0.49
C ARG A 54 -5.99 5.35 -0.99
N THR A 55 -5.01 6.25 -0.97
CA THR A 55 -5.16 7.59 -1.52
C THR A 55 -5.46 7.55 -3.01
N LEU A 56 -4.78 6.70 -3.80
CA LEU A 56 -5.03 6.57 -5.23
C LEU A 56 -6.44 6.03 -5.53
N LEU A 57 -6.88 4.99 -4.81
CA LEU A 57 -8.23 4.44 -4.93
C LEU A 57 -9.30 5.49 -4.58
N GLN A 58 -9.06 6.27 -3.51
CA GLN A 58 -9.96 7.36 -3.12
C GLN A 58 -9.99 8.48 -4.17
N GLU A 59 -8.85 8.84 -4.75
CA GLU A 59 -8.76 9.84 -5.82
C GLU A 59 -9.52 9.40 -7.08
N ARG A 60 -9.47 8.10 -7.43
CA ARG A 60 -10.26 7.52 -8.53
C ARG A 60 -11.76 7.54 -8.22
N LYS A 61 -12.15 7.19 -6.99
CA LYS A 61 -13.55 7.18 -6.54
C LYS A 61 -14.19 8.58 -6.49
N THR A 62 -13.42 9.59 -6.08
CA THR A 62 -13.92 10.96 -5.87
C THR A 62 -13.73 11.87 -7.08
N HIS A 63 -13.06 11.41 -8.14
CA HIS A 63 -12.71 12.17 -9.34
C HIS A 63 -11.93 13.48 -9.08
N ILE A 64 -11.40 13.69 -7.87
CA ILE A 64 -10.77 14.95 -7.42
C ILE A 64 -9.50 15.31 -8.23
N ARG A 65 -8.92 14.36 -8.99
CA ARG A 65 -7.71 14.59 -9.78
C ARG A 65 -7.79 14.21 -11.27
N GLY A 66 -8.99 14.07 -11.83
CA GLY A 66 -9.14 13.75 -13.26
C GLY A 66 -8.60 12.38 -13.69
N ALA A 67 -8.14 11.55 -12.74
CA ALA A 67 -7.83 10.15 -12.99
C ALA A 67 -9.16 9.39 -13.10
N GLN A 68 -9.72 9.36 -14.31
CA GLN A 68 -10.87 8.53 -14.61
C GLN A 68 -10.54 7.08 -14.25
N SER A 69 -11.49 6.41 -13.58
CA SER A 69 -11.48 4.97 -13.36
C SER A 69 -11.28 4.27 -14.72
N ARG A 70 -10.34 3.32 -14.76
CA ARG A 70 -10.08 2.44 -15.90
C ARG A 70 -10.44 1.01 -15.50
#